data_AF-A0A6B1AM04-F1
#
_entry.id   AF-A0A6B1AM04-F1
#
_cell.length_a   1.000
_cell.length_b   1.000
_cell.length_c   1.000
_cell.angle_alpha   90.00
_cell.angle_beta   90.00
_cell.angle_gamma   90.00
#
_symmetry.space_group_name_H-M   'P 1'
#
loop_
_entity.id
_entity.type
_entity.pdbx_description
1 polymer ?
#
loop_
_entity_poly.entity_id
_entity_poly.type
_entity_poly.pdbx_seq_one_letter_code
_entity_poly.pdbx_strand_id
1 'polypeptide(L)' 'MTTRFVSAAELMARVLGLPDYPFAVIDHPVSSASDAELEQRAKVVLNCIEDMLPAAASETAAK' A
#
# COMPACT_ATOMS: atom_id res chain seq x y z
N MET A 1 12.13 7.41 5.02
CA MET A 1 12.96 7.00 3.89
C MET A 1 12.61 5.54 3.60
N THR A 2 11.33 5.25 3.33
CA THR A 2 10.79 3.88 3.23
C THR A 2 10.81 3.30 1.84
N THR A 3 11.03 4.13 0.82
CA THR A 3 11.26 3.68 -0.56
C THR A 3 12.39 2.65 -0.65
N ARG A 4 13.36 2.70 0.27
CA ARG A 4 14.45 1.72 0.36
C ARG A 4 14.01 0.32 0.80
N PHE A 5 12.83 0.17 1.39
CA PHE A 5 12.30 -1.12 1.83
C PHE A 5 11.37 -1.79 0.79
N VAL A 6 11.11 -1.13 -0.34
CA VAL A 6 10.24 -1.67 -1.40
C VAL A 6 10.75 -3.03 -1.88
N SER A 7 12.04 -3.15 -2.19
CA SER A 7 12.63 -4.41 -2.64
C SER A 7 12.58 -5.52 -1.58
N ALA A 8 12.64 -5.16 -0.29
CA ALA A 8 12.48 -6.11 0.80
C ALA A 8 11.03 -6.58 0.94
N ALA A 9 10.06 -5.67 0.81
CA ALA A 9 8.64 -6.00 0.81
C ALA A 9 8.29 -6.94 -0.37
N GLU A 10 8.75 -6.62 -1.59
CA GLU A 10 8.62 -7.48 -2.77
C GLU A 10 9.27 -8.85 -2.58
N LEU A 11 10.44 -8.90 -1.95
CA LEU A 11 11.10 -10.17 -1.62
C LEU A 11 10.25 -11.01 -0.66
N MET A 12 9.70 -10.40 0.40
CA MET A 12 8.86 -11.10 1.36
C MET A 12 7.55 -11.57 0.72
N ALA A 13 6.94 -10.77 -0.15
CA ALA A 13 5.76 -11.16 -0.93
C ALA A 13 6.02 -12.45 -1.71
N ARG A 14 7.16 -12.56 -2.40
CA ARG A 14 7.58 -13.80 -3.09
C ARG A 14 7.83 -14.96 -2.14
N VAL A 15 8.55 -14.74 -1.03
CA VAL A 15 8.86 -15.79 -0.04
C VAL A 15 7.58 -16.38 0.58
N LEU A 16 6.57 -15.54 0.80
CA LEU A 16 5.29 -15.93 1.39
C LEU A 16 4.30 -16.51 0.36
N GLY A 17 4.68 -16.62 -0.91
CA GLY A 17 3.85 -17.22 -1.96
C GLY A 17 2.82 -16.27 -2.59
N LEU A 18 2.94 -14.96 -2.39
CA LEU A 18 2.09 -13.92 -2.98
C LEU A 18 2.96 -12.91 -3.76
N PRO A 19 3.57 -13.29 -4.90
CA PRO A 19 4.56 -12.46 -5.61
C PRO A 19 4.00 -11.09 -6.05
N ASP A 20 2.70 -11.01 -6.31
CA ASP A 20 2.01 -9.80 -6.78
C ASP A 20 1.18 -9.13 -5.68
N TYR A 21 1.50 -9.39 -4.40
CA TYR A 21 0.80 -8.76 -3.28
C TYR A 21 0.94 -7.23 -3.34
N PRO A 22 -0.16 -6.48 -3.54
CA PRO A 22 -0.07 -5.03 -3.69
C PRO A 22 0.18 -4.36 -2.34
N PHE A 23 1.01 -3.32 -2.33
CA PHE A 23 1.25 -2.48 -1.17
C PHE A 23 1.52 -1.03 -1.62
N ALA A 24 1.15 -0.07 -0.77
CA ALA A 24 1.42 1.34 -1.00
C ALA A 24 2.58 1.84 -0.11
N VAL A 25 3.31 2.84 -0.59
CA VAL A 25 4.44 3.44 0.13
C VAL A 25 4.09 4.85 0.56
N ILE A 26 4.18 5.13 1.86
CA ILE A 26 4.05 6.50 2.37
C ILE A 26 5.39 7.24 2.30
N ASP A 27 5.36 8.44 1.74
CA ASP A 27 6.55 9.30 1.65
C ASP A 27 6.97 9.88 3.00
N HIS A 28 8.27 10.14 3.10
CA HIS A 28 8.95 10.49 4.35
C HIS A 28 9.60 11.87 4.30
N PRO A 29 9.90 12.48 5.46
CA PRO A 29 9.85 11.92 6.82
C PRO A 29 8.46 11.97 7.47
N VAL A 30 7.99 10.85 8.02
CA VAL A 30 6.72 10.78 8.77
C VAL A 30 6.88 11.38 10.16
N SER A 31 7.98 11.08 10.85
CA SER A 31 8.18 11.46 12.26
C SER A 31 8.31 12.96 12.53
N SER A 32 8.64 13.76 11.52
CA SER A 32 8.83 15.20 11.65
C SER A 32 7.82 16.00 10.83
N ALA A 33 6.81 15.33 10.25
CA ALA A 33 5.76 16.01 9.53
C ALA A 33 4.71 16.54 10.51
N SER A 34 4.15 17.70 10.18
CA SER A 34 2.96 18.22 10.82
C SER A 34 1.73 17.39 10.48
N ASP A 35 0.66 17.53 11.26
CA ASP A 35 -0.61 16.81 11.02
C ASP A 35 -1.18 17.09 9.62
N ALA A 36 -1.08 18.32 9.12
CA ALA A 36 -1.55 18.69 7.80
C ALA A 36 -0.75 17.99 6.68
N GLU A 37 0.57 17.90 6.83
CA GLU A 37 1.43 17.17 5.90
C GLU A 37 1.18 15.66 5.94
N LEU A 38 0.91 15.12 7.14
CA LEU A 38 0.53 13.71 7.32
C LEU A 38 -0.81 13.41 6.66
N GLU A 39 -1.81 14.28 6.84
CA GLU A 39 -3.13 14.15 6.21
C GLU A 39 -3.02 14.15 4.68
N GLN A 40 -2.23 15.06 4.11
CA GLN A 40 -2.01 15.11 2.66
C GLN A 40 -1.37 13.81 2.14
N ARG A 41 -0.35 13.30 2.84
CA ARG A 41 0.31 12.04 2.45
C ARG A 41 -0.63 10.85 2.60
N ALA A 42 -1.44 10.81 3.65
CA ALA A 42 -2.44 9.78 3.86
C ALA A 42 -3.44 9.75 2.70
N LYS A 43 -3.94 10.91 2.25
CA LYS A 43 -4.84 11.01 1.09
C LYS A 43 -4.21 10.45 -0.18
N VAL A 44 -2.94 10.78 -0.45
CA VAL A 44 -2.22 10.23 -1.61
C VAL A 44 -2.12 8.71 -1.54
N VAL A 45 -1.74 8.18 -0.38
CA VAL A 45 -1.58 6.72 -0.16
C VAL A 45 -2.93 6.00 -0.23
N LEU A 46 -4.00 6.60 0.29
CA LEU A 46 -5.35 6.05 0.21
C LEU A 46 -5.80 5.88 -1.24
N ASN A 47 -5.59 6.88 -2.10
CA ASN A 47 -5.89 6.76 -3.52
C ASN A 47 -5.12 5.59 -4.16
N CYS A 48 -3.82 5.44 -3.83
CA CYS A 48 -3.05 4.29 -4.33
C CYS A 48 -3.61 2.95 -3.85
N ILE A 49 -4.09 2.86 -2.60
CA ILE A 49 -4.71 1.64 -2.06
C ILE A 49 -6.04 1.36 -2.76
N GLU A 50 -6.86 2.39 -2.99
CA GLU A 50 -8.13 2.26 -3.70
C GLU A 50 -7.94 1.67 -5.11
N ASP A 51 -6.90 2.10 -5.84
CA ASP A 51 -6.53 1.54 -7.14
C ASP A 51 -6.07 0.07 -7.08
N MET A 52 -5.60 -0.39 -5.91
CA MET A 52 -5.15 -1.77 -5.67
C MET A 52 -6.29 -2.70 -5.24
N LEU A 53 -7.38 -2.15 -4.70
CA LEU A 53 -8.51 -2.95 -4.27
C LEU A 53 -9.25 -3.48 -5.51
N PRO A 54 -9.54 -4.79 -5.59
CA PRO A 54 -10.44 -5.28 -6.62
C PRO A 54 -11.79 -4.57 -6.44
N ALA A 55 -12.38 -4.10 -7.55
CA ALA A 55 -13.77 -3.62 -7.55
C ALA A 55 -14.61 -4.64 -6.79
N ALA A 56 -15.23 -4.20 -5.68
CA ALA A 56 -15.83 -5.05 -4.66
C ALA A 56 -16.35 -6.35 -5.29
N ALA A 57 -15.65 -7.45 -5.02
CA ALA A 57 -15.97 -8.74 -5.62
C ALA A 57 -17.46 -8.96 -5.42
N SER A 58 -18.25 -8.95 -6.51
CA SER A 58 -19.66 -9.27 -6.41
C SER A 58 -19.71 -10.65 -5.77
N GLU A 59 -20.40 -10.75 -4.63
CA GLU A 59 -20.75 -12.02 -4.00
C GLU A 59 -21.54 -12.86 -4.99
N THR A 60 -20.88 -13.58 -5.89
CA THR A 60 -21.49 -14.55 -6.79
C THR A 60 -20.40 -15.51 -7.29
N ALA A 61 -19.95 -16.41 -6.42
CA ALA A 61 -19.48 -17.74 -6.84
C ALA A 61 -19.15 -18.60 -5.61
N ALA A 62 -20.16 -19.23 -5.02
CA ALA A 62 -20.07 -20.65 -4.69
C ALA A 62 -21.48 -21.16 -4.40
N LYS A 63 -21.88 -22.08 -5.27
CA LYS A 63 -23.10 -22.85 -5.32
C LYS A 63 -23.09 -23.94 -4.26
#